data_AF-A6XI74-F1
#
_entry.id   AF-A6XI74-F1
#
_cell.length_a   1.000
_cell.length_b   1.000
_cell.length_c   1.000
_cell.angle_alpha   90.00
_cell.angle_beta   90.00
_cell.angle_gamma   90.00
#
_symmetry.space_group_name_H-M   'P 1'
#
loop_
_entity.id
_entity.type
_entity.pdbx_description
1 polymer ?
#
loop_
_entity_poly.entity_id
_entity_poly.type
_entity_poly.pdbx_seq_one_letter_code
_entity_poly.pdbx_strand_id
1 'polypeptide(L)'
;AVQTGIGQLNGIPIAIGVMDFQFMGGSMGSVVGEKITRLIEYATNKFLPLIIVCASGGARMQEGSLSLMQMAKISSALYDYQSNKKLFYVSILTSPTTGGVTASFGMLGDIII
;
A
#
# COMPACT_ATOMS: atom_id res chain seq x y z
N ALA A 1 11.69 -1.05 2.86
CA ALA A 1 10.59 -0.42 3.60
C ALA A 1 9.23 -1.10 3.42
N VAL A 2 9.04 -2.09 2.51
CA VAL A 2 7.78 -2.86 2.46
C VAL A 2 8.05 -4.31 2.09
N GLN A 3 7.42 -5.24 2.79
CA GLN A 3 7.31 -6.65 2.42
C GLN A 3 5.92 -6.90 1.86
N THR A 4 5.82 -7.65 0.75
CA THR A 4 4.56 -7.93 0.07
C THR A 4 4.48 -9.42 -0.22
N GLY A 5 3.27 -9.98 -0.17
CA GLY A 5 3.06 -11.40 -0.39
C GLY A 5 1.60 -11.80 -0.40
N ILE A 6 1.38 -13.10 -0.51
CA ILE A 6 0.07 -13.74 -0.37
C ILE A 6 0.04 -14.56 0.91
N GLY A 7 -1.13 -14.66 1.51
CA GLY A 7 -1.36 -15.48 2.71
C GLY A 7 -2.78 -15.99 2.76
N GLN A 8 -3.11 -16.63 3.89
CA GLN A 8 -4.47 -17.01 4.22
C GLN A 8 -4.84 -16.48 5.59
N LEU A 9 -6.03 -15.90 5.72
CA LEU A 9 -6.59 -15.45 6.98
C LEU A 9 -7.92 -16.18 7.17
N ASN A 10 -7.99 -17.07 8.16
CA ASN A 10 -9.14 -17.94 8.40
C ASN A 10 -9.61 -18.71 7.15
N GLY A 11 -8.65 -19.20 6.34
CA GLY A 11 -8.92 -19.90 5.08
C GLY A 11 -9.24 -19.00 3.89
N ILE A 12 -9.35 -17.69 4.08
CA ILE A 12 -9.56 -16.72 2.98
C ILE A 12 -8.19 -16.33 2.42
N PRO A 13 -7.92 -16.56 1.12
CA PRO A 13 -6.67 -16.12 0.51
C PRO A 13 -6.66 -14.58 0.41
N ILE A 14 -5.56 -13.96 0.83
CA ILE A 14 -5.41 -12.50 0.85
C ILE A 14 -4.08 -12.08 0.23
N ALA A 15 -4.06 -10.86 -0.31
CA ALA A 15 -2.84 -10.15 -0.63
C ALA A 15 -2.48 -9.23 0.54
N ILE A 16 -1.23 -9.28 1.01
CA ILE A 16 -0.79 -8.52 2.18
C ILE A 16 0.50 -7.73 1.91
N GLY A 17 0.51 -6.48 2.34
CA GLY A 17 1.67 -5.61 2.37
C GLY A 17 1.95 -5.16 3.80
N VAL A 18 3.20 -5.27 4.27
CA VAL A 18 3.62 -4.80 5.59
C VAL A 18 4.79 -3.85 5.41
N MET A 19 4.58 -2.58 5.78
CA MET A 19 5.63 -1.58 5.78
C MET A 19 6.54 -1.78 7.00
N ASP A 20 7.83 -1.50 6.81
CA ASP A 20 8.86 -1.60 7.83
C ASP A 20 9.46 -0.22 8.07
N PHE A 21 9.13 0.36 9.23
CA PHE A 21 9.61 1.67 9.66
C PHE A 21 11.12 1.68 9.93
N GLN A 22 11.72 0.55 10.31
CA GLN A 22 13.16 0.49 10.61
C GLN A 22 14.01 0.79 9.37
N PHE A 23 13.47 0.50 8.18
CA PHE A 23 14.13 0.83 6.93
C PHE A 23 13.81 2.26 6.48
N MET A 24 14.76 3.18 6.72
CA MET A 24 14.67 4.60 6.31
C MET A 24 13.35 5.27 6.73
N GLY A 25 12.88 4.99 7.96
CA GLY A 25 11.63 5.55 8.48
C GLY A 25 10.39 5.09 7.71
N GLY A 26 10.42 3.91 7.08
CA GLY A 26 9.32 3.44 6.24
C GLY A 26 9.05 4.34 5.03
N SER A 27 10.01 5.16 4.63
CA SER A 27 9.80 6.18 3.60
C SER A 27 9.40 5.56 2.26
N MET A 28 8.36 6.11 1.65
CA MET A 28 7.87 5.67 0.34
C MET A 28 8.71 6.27 -0.78
N GLY A 29 9.46 5.42 -1.48
CA GLY A 29 10.14 5.73 -2.74
C GLY A 29 9.70 4.77 -3.86
N SER A 30 10.37 4.81 -5.00
CA SER A 30 10.04 4.08 -6.24
C SER A 30 9.86 2.58 -6.02
N VAL A 31 10.73 1.95 -5.21
CA VAL A 31 10.62 0.51 -4.91
C VAL A 31 9.39 0.19 -4.06
N VAL A 32 9.06 1.05 -3.09
CA VAL A 32 7.87 0.87 -2.25
C VAL A 32 6.61 1.00 -3.11
N GLY A 33 6.56 2.05 -3.93
CA GLY A 33 5.46 2.27 -4.87
C GLY A 33 5.28 1.11 -5.83
N GLU A 34 6.34 0.67 -6.51
CA GLU A 34 6.29 -0.48 -7.42
C GLU A 34 5.82 -1.76 -6.73
N LYS A 35 6.35 -2.10 -5.54
CA LYS A 35 5.96 -3.31 -4.83
C LYS A 35 4.49 -3.30 -4.42
N ILE A 36 3.98 -2.15 -3.95
CA ILE A 36 2.58 -2.01 -3.57
C ILE A 36 1.68 -2.04 -4.81
N THR A 37 2.02 -1.32 -5.89
CA THR A 37 1.27 -1.36 -7.14
C THR A 37 1.17 -2.78 -7.70
N ARG A 38 2.28 -3.53 -7.76
CA ARG A 38 2.27 -4.93 -8.21
C ARG A 38 1.44 -5.84 -7.31
N LEU A 39 1.44 -5.60 -6.00
CA LEU A 39 0.59 -6.34 -5.06
C LEU A 39 -0.90 -6.06 -5.35
N ILE A 40 -1.27 -4.80 -5.56
CA ILE A 40 -2.63 -4.39 -5.92
C ILE A 40 -3.04 -5.04 -7.23
N GLU A 41 -2.24 -4.92 -8.29
CA GLU A 41 -2.53 -5.52 -9.60
C GLU A 41 -2.66 -7.05 -9.52
N TYR A 42 -1.80 -7.70 -8.72
CA TYR A 42 -1.92 -9.13 -8.47
C TYR A 42 -3.23 -9.47 -7.76
N ALA A 43 -3.60 -8.72 -6.73
CA ALA A 43 -4.86 -8.88 -6.01
C ALA A 43 -6.07 -8.63 -6.94
N THR A 44 -6.00 -7.64 -7.82
CA THR A 44 -6.99 -7.34 -8.87
C THR A 44 -7.19 -8.54 -9.79
N ASN A 45 -6.10 -9.13 -10.28
CA ASN A 45 -6.14 -10.25 -11.22
C ASN A 45 -6.60 -11.56 -10.59
N LYS A 46 -6.31 -11.75 -9.30
CA LYS A 46 -6.68 -12.96 -8.54
C LYS A 46 -7.95 -12.79 -7.71
N PHE A 47 -8.62 -11.64 -7.79
CA PHE A 47 -9.81 -11.29 -7.01
C PHE A 47 -9.62 -11.52 -5.50
N LEU A 48 -8.47 -11.09 -4.99
CA LEU A 48 -8.11 -11.26 -3.57
C LEU A 48 -8.41 -9.98 -2.78
N PRO A 49 -8.91 -10.10 -1.54
CA PRO A 49 -8.90 -8.99 -0.58
C PRO A 49 -7.46 -8.51 -0.34
N LEU A 50 -7.30 -7.21 -0.16
CA LEU A 50 -6.02 -6.55 0.05
C LEU A 50 -5.94 -6.00 1.47
N ILE A 51 -4.83 -6.26 2.15
CA ILE A 51 -4.54 -5.69 3.46
C ILE A 51 -3.17 -5.02 3.42
N ILE A 52 -3.07 -3.75 3.80
CA ILE A 52 -1.77 -3.05 3.90
C ILE A 52 -1.60 -2.50 5.31
N VAL A 53 -0.55 -2.95 5.99
CA VAL A 53 -0.09 -2.39 7.26
C VAL A 53 0.88 -1.25 6.95
N CYS A 54 0.42 -0.03 7.20
CA CYS A 54 1.13 1.20 6.92
C CYS A 54 1.98 1.62 8.13
N ALA A 55 3.23 1.97 7.84
CA ALA A 55 4.19 2.54 8.78
C ALA A 55 5.16 3.42 7.98
N SER A 56 5.13 4.74 8.17
CA SER A 56 5.96 5.66 7.39
C SER A 56 6.12 7.02 8.04
N GLY A 57 7.31 7.61 7.84
CA GLY A 57 7.61 9.00 8.12
C GLY A 57 7.36 9.95 6.94
N GLY A 58 6.90 9.43 5.78
CA GLY A 58 6.58 10.23 4.60
C GLY A 58 7.21 9.73 3.28
N ALA A 59 7.33 10.63 2.32
CA ALA A 59 7.95 10.34 1.03
C ALA A 59 9.48 10.31 1.14
N ARG A 60 10.15 9.47 0.35
CA ARG A 60 11.61 9.35 0.36
C ARG A 60 12.25 10.51 -0.40
N MET A 61 12.65 11.55 0.33
CA MET A 61 13.22 12.77 -0.25
C MET A 61 14.45 12.52 -1.13
N GLN A 62 15.20 11.45 -0.88
CA GLN A 62 16.39 11.08 -1.66
C GLN A 62 16.07 10.76 -3.12
N GLU A 63 14.85 10.33 -3.43
CA GLU A 63 14.40 10.08 -4.80
C GLU A 63 13.59 11.27 -5.38
N GLY A 64 13.47 12.37 -4.62
CA GLY A 64 12.84 13.62 -5.05
C GLY A 64 11.40 13.44 -5.54
N SER A 65 11.12 13.96 -6.74
CA SER A 65 9.78 13.91 -7.36
C SER A 65 9.31 12.49 -7.66
N LEU A 66 10.21 11.52 -7.83
CA LEU A 66 9.82 10.12 -8.07
C LEU A 66 9.06 9.54 -6.87
N SER A 67 9.44 9.92 -5.64
CA SER A 67 8.74 9.51 -4.43
C SER A 67 7.33 10.11 -4.35
N LEU A 68 7.15 11.35 -4.79
CA LEU A 68 5.84 11.99 -4.85
C LEU A 68 4.93 11.27 -5.85
N MET A 69 5.46 10.93 -7.04
CA MET A 69 4.70 10.25 -8.09
C MET A 69 4.21 8.85 -7.68
N GLN A 70 4.85 8.22 -6.68
CA GLN A 70 4.34 6.95 -6.15
C GLN A 70 2.98 7.10 -5.49
N MET A 71 2.63 8.27 -4.95
CA MET A 71 1.28 8.53 -4.42
C MET A 71 0.24 8.34 -5.53
N ALA A 72 0.44 9.02 -6.67
CA ALA A 72 -0.48 8.94 -7.80
C ALA A 72 -0.55 7.52 -8.38
N LYS A 73 0.59 6.85 -8.53
CA LYS A 73 0.69 5.49 -9.08
C LYS A 73 -0.05 4.45 -8.24
N ILE A 74 0.14 4.47 -6.92
CA ILE A 74 -0.55 3.52 -6.04
C ILE A 74 -2.05 3.83 -6.04
N SER A 75 -2.42 5.11 -5.90
CA SER A 75 -3.82 5.52 -5.88
C SER A 75 -4.56 5.17 -7.18
N SER A 76 -3.91 5.26 -8.35
CA SER A 76 -4.55 4.87 -9.62
C SER A 76 -4.80 3.35 -9.69
N ALA A 77 -3.83 2.54 -9.27
CA ALA A 77 -4.01 1.09 -9.22
C ALA A 77 -5.11 0.69 -8.22
N LEU A 78 -5.16 1.39 -7.08
CA LEU A 78 -6.18 1.17 -6.05
C LEU A 78 -7.57 1.58 -6.54
N TYR A 79 -7.67 2.68 -7.29
CA TYR A 79 -8.92 3.12 -7.91
C TYR A 79 -9.48 2.06 -8.85
N ASP A 80 -8.66 1.43 -9.68
CA ASP A 80 -9.10 0.32 -10.53
C ASP A 80 -9.52 -0.92 -9.72
N TYR A 81 -8.77 -1.24 -8.67
CA TYR A 81 -9.08 -2.35 -7.75
C TYR A 81 -10.45 -2.18 -7.06
N GLN A 82 -10.74 -0.99 -6.52
CA GLN A 82 -11.99 -0.70 -5.82
C GLN A 82 -13.14 -0.38 -6.77
N SER A 83 -12.94 0.51 -7.75
CA SER A 83 -14.04 1.04 -8.57
C SER A 83 -14.43 0.07 -9.68
N ASN A 84 -13.45 -0.50 -10.40
CA ASN A 84 -13.71 -1.35 -11.56
C ASN A 84 -13.95 -2.81 -11.16
N LYS A 85 -13.23 -3.31 -10.14
CA LYS A 85 -13.38 -4.71 -9.69
C LYS A 85 -14.20 -4.88 -8.41
N LYS A 86 -14.49 -3.80 -7.66
CA LYS A 86 -15.26 -3.85 -6.41
C LYS A 86 -14.67 -4.80 -5.38
N LEU A 87 -13.34 -4.84 -5.31
CA LEU A 87 -12.60 -5.66 -4.35
C LEU A 87 -12.33 -4.89 -3.06
N PHE A 88 -12.10 -5.63 -1.98
CA PHE A 88 -12.07 -5.10 -0.62
C PHE A 88 -10.65 -4.81 -0.14
N TYR A 89 -10.39 -3.56 0.25
CA TYR A 89 -9.11 -3.09 0.75
C TYR A 89 -9.20 -2.59 2.20
N VAL A 90 -8.34 -3.14 3.06
CA VAL A 90 -8.14 -2.70 4.44
C VAL A 90 -6.78 -2.03 4.60
N SER A 91 -6.78 -0.79 5.09
CA SER A 91 -5.58 -0.09 5.52
C SER A 91 -5.46 -0.16 7.04
N ILE A 92 -4.32 -0.62 7.54
CA ILE A 92 -4.03 -0.66 8.98
C ILE A 92 -2.93 0.35 9.25
N LEU A 93 -3.26 1.43 9.93
CA LEU A 93 -2.37 2.54 10.25
C LEU A 93 -1.65 2.27 11.56
N THR A 94 -0.35 2.02 11.48
CA THR A 94 0.49 1.86 12.67
C THR A 94 1.21 3.17 13.01
N SER A 95 1.64 3.32 14.26
CA SER A 95 2.38 4.51 14.69
C SER A 95 3.88 4.35 14.39
N PRO A 96 4.52 5.26 13.62
CA PRO A 96 3.94 6.43 12.94
C PRO A 96 3.53 6.13 11.48
N THR A 97 2.44 6.75 11.01
CA THR A 97 2.09 6.86 9.59
C THR A 97 1.80 8.31 9.24
N THR A 98 2.73 8.96 8.54
CA THR A 98 2.68 10.39 8.20
C THR A 98 2.97 10.66 6.72
N GLY A 99 2.73 11.91 6.29
CA GLY A 99 3.15 12.42 4.99
C GLY A 99 2.49 11.72 3.81
N GLY A 100 3.28 11.40 2.78
CA GLY A 100 2.79 10.89 1.50
C GLY A 100 2.02 9.57 1.60
N VAL A 101 2.33 8.70 2.57
CA VAL A 101 1.60 7.44 2.77
C VAL A 101 0.20 7.71 3.33
N THR A 102 0.10 8.53 4.37
CA THR A 102 -1.19 8.96 4.94
C THR A 102 -2.04 9.69 3.91
N ALA A 103 -1.43 10.55 3.10
CA ALA A 103 -2.13 11.32 2.06
C ALA A 103 -2.43 10.53 0.77
N SER A 104 -2.17 9.22 0.75
CA SER A 104 -2.45 8.34 -0.39
C SER A 104 -3.08 7.03 0.08
N PHE A 105 -2.52 5.88 -0.29
CA PHE A 105 -3.10 4.55 -0.06
C PHE A 105 -3.38 4.23 1.41
N GLY A 106 -2.71 4.91 2.35
CA GLY A 106 -2.99 4.75 3.78
C GLY A 106 -4.42 5.17 4.17
N MET A 107 -5.01 6.16 3.48
CA MET A 107 -6.35 6.68 3.78
C MET A 107 -7.40 6.37 2.69
N LEU A 108 -7.07 5.50 1.75
CA LEU A 108 -7.98 5.07 0.67
C LEU A 108 -8.59 3.68 0.91
N GLY A 109 -8.43 3.14 2.13
CA GLY A 109 -9.05 1.88 2.54
C GLY A 109 -10.58 1.96 2.53
N ASP A 110 -11.24 0.86 2.16
CA ASP A 110 -12.68 0.69 2.42
C ASP A 110 -12.92 0.67 3.94
N ILE A 111 -11.98 0.05 4.67
CA ILE A 111 -11.86 0.15 6.12
C ILE A 111 -10.45 0.62 6.46
N ILE A 112 -10.38 1.58 7.38
CA ILE A 112 -9.14 2.13 7.93
C ILE A 112 -9.15 1.84 9.43
N ILE A 113 -8.12 1.16 9.92
CA ILE A 113 -7.94 0.78 11.34
C ILE A 113 -6.69 1.45 11.89
#